data_AF-A0A920CIX8-F1
#
_entry.id   AF-A0A920CIX8-F1
#
_cell.length_a   1.000
_cell.length_b   1.000
_cell.length_c   1.000
_cell.angle_alpha   90.00
_cell.angle_beta   90.00
_cell.angle_gamma   90.00
#
_symmetry.space_group_name_H-M   'P 1'
#
loop_
_entity.id
_entity.type
_entity.pdbx_description
1 polymer ?
#
loop_
_entity_poly.entity_id
_entity_poly.type
_entity_poly.pdbx_seq_one_letter_code
_entity_poly.pdbx_strand_id
1 'polypeptide(L)'
;MTVSRPETPIQWARKACDSLMDIYAAAGNLPPAHRWHYHQGVFLCGMELLAQTVQDSGRYMEYIQQYVDNLVDDYGNFYFARDELDAMQAGQLLFRLHEQTGEPKYKAAADKLRCLLLTLNRTSEGGFWHKDKYPNQMWLDGLYMAGVFSLKYANAYGEIGLREIVLYQERLMRKHMKDEATGLLYHAWDESRQMPWANPDTGCSPEFWSRAIGWYGLALSQFLDLLPEDDPGREELVKELRGFVQVLIRYQDGASGLWYQVVNKGDQKDNWLEASGSCLFVYTLAKAVQFGLAGEEAVIAARRGFEGLTEIVEWDEQGRLLLPDICIGTSAGDYENYVTRPKVKNDLHGVGAFVMACVEMRSLMTT
;
A
#
# COMPACT_ATOMS: atom_id res chain seq x y z
N MET A 1 0.00 -25.13 23.81
CA MET A 1 0.20 -25.88 22.56
C MET A 1 1.40 -25.25 21.86
N THR A 2 2.37 -26.03 21.36
CA THR A 2 3.46 -25.48 20.55
C THR A 2 2.91 -25.03 19.21
N VAL A 3 2.86 -23.73 18.96
CA VAL A 3 2.42 -23.18 17.67
C VAL A 3 3.45 -23.60 16.62
N SER A 4 3.04 -24.39 15.63
CA SER A 4 3.89 -24.72 14.49
C SER A 4 4.11 -23.45 13.66
N ARG A 5 5.37 -23.02 13.57
CA ARG A 5 5.76 -21.82 12.81
C ARG A 5 5.60 -22.12 11.30
N PRO A 6 5.00 -21.23 10.51
CA PRO A 6 4.92 -21.40 9.05
C PRO A 6 6.30 -21.55 8.41
N GLU A 7 6.42 -22.45 7.42
CA GLU A 7 7.68 -22.77 6.74
C GLU A 7 7.83 -22.07 5.39
N THR A 8 6.71 -21.69 4.77
CA THR A 8 6.68 -21.05 3.45
C THR A 8 6.01 -19.68 3.51
N PRO A 9 6.34 -18.75 2.59
CA PRO A 9 5.67 -17.45 2.52
C PRO A 9 4.14 -17.56 2.42
N ILE A 10 3.62 -18.53 1.66
CA ILE A 10 2.17 -18.72 1.53
C ILE A 10 1.52 -19.18 2.84
N GLN A 11 2.19 -20.01 3.64
CA GLN A 11 1.68 -20.38 4.97
C GLN A 11 1.67 -19.17 5.92
N TRP A 12 2.67 -18.28 5.83
CA TRP A 12 2.67 -17.01 6.57
C TRP A 12 1.49 -16.12 6.17
N ALA A 13 1.26 -15.94 4.87
CA ALA A 13 0.13 -15.17 4.34
C ALA A 13 -1.22 -15.71 4.85
N ARG A 14 -1.44 -17.03 4.73
CA ARG A 14 -2.65 -17.69 5.25
C ARG A 14 -2.79 -17.46 6.74
N LYS A 15 -1.73 -17.66 7.52
CA LYS A 15 -1.79 -17.50 8.98
C LYS A 15 -2.12 -16.06 9.39
N ALA A 16 -1.62 -15.06 8.66
CA ALA A 16 -1.95 -13.66 8.89
C ALA A 16 -3.44 -13.35 8.60
N CYS A 17 -3.95 -13.78 7.44
CA CYS A 17 -5.38 -13.64 7.12
C CYS A 17 -6.28 -14.35 8.14
N ASP A 18 -5.96 -15.60 8.46
CA ASP A 18 -6.76 -16.42 9.36
C ASP A 18 -6.79 -15.83 10.77
N SER A 19 -5.67 -15.31 11.25
CA SER A 19 -5.58 -14.67 12.56
C SER A 19 -6.50 -13.45 12.67
N LEU A 20 -6.55 -12.61 11.63
CA LEU A 20 -7.45 -11.46 11.61
C LEU A 20 -8.91 -11.84 11.39
N MET A 21 -9.21 -12.85 10.58
CA MET A 21 -10.57 -13.39 10.45
C MET A 21 -11.06 -13.97 11.78
N ASP A 22 -10.20 -14.63 12.56
CA ASP A 22 -10.54 -15.15 13.89
C ASP A 22 -10.77 -14.03 14.92
N ILE A 23 -10.01 -12.93 14.83
CA ILE A 23 -10.21 -11.75 15.69
C ILE A 23 -11.49 -10.99 15.30
N TYR A 24 -11.75 -10.86 13.99
CA TYR A 24 -12.86 -10.11 13.42
C TYR A 24 -13.76 -11.05 12.59
N ALA A 25 -14.43 -11.99 13.25
CA ALA A 25 -15.22 -13.04 12.58
C ALA A 25 -16.25 -12.51 11.57
N ALA A 26 -16.87 -11.37 11.84
CA ALA A 26 -17.67 -10.64 10.86
C ALA A 26 -16.81 -9.56 10.21
N ALA A 27 -16.71 -9.59 8.87
CA ALA A 27 -15.85 -8.66 8.12
C ALA A 27 -16.22 -7.18 8.33
N GLY A 28 -17.49 -6.88 8.64
CA GLY A 28 -17.96 -5.54 9.01
C GLY A 28 -17.32 -4.97 10.29
N ASN A 29 -16.76 -5.83 11.15
CA ASN A 29 -16.09 -5.42 12.40
C ASN A 29 -14.60 -5.07 12.21
N LEU A 30 -14.04 -5.27 11.01
CA LEU A 30 -12.68 -4.84 10.70
C LEU A 30 -12.52 -3.33 10.95
N PRO A 31 -11.50 -2.89 11.70
CA PRO A 31 -11.36 -1.49 12.08
C PRO A 31 -10.95 -0.58 10.89
N PRO A 32 -11.53 0.63 10.77
CA PRO A 32 -12.63 1.17 11.57
C PRO A 32 -13.98 0.49 11.23
N ALA A 33 -14.62 -0.13 12.21
CA ALA A 33 -15.81 -0.95 12.01
C ALA A 33 -16.94 -0.21 11.29
N HIS A 34 -17.63 -0.91 10.39
CA HIS A 34 -18.76 -0.41 9.58
C HIS A 34 -18.44 0.86 8.78
N ARG A 35 -17.18 1.06 8.39
CA ARG A 35 -16.77 2.17 7.53
C ARG A 35 -16.08 1.67 6.27
N TRP A 36 -16.38 2.35 5.16
CA TRP A 36 -15.61 2.25 3.93
C TRP A 36 -14.30 3.04 4.08
N HIS A 37 -13.17 2.33 4.17
CA HIS A 37 -11.88 2.95 4.43
C HIS A 37 -10.71 2.08 3.93
N TYR A 38 -9.59 2.71 3.62
CA TYR A 38 -8.41 2.02 3.07
C TYR A 38 -7.74 1.04 4.04
N HIS A 39 -7.99 1.16 5.35
CA HIS A 39 -7.46 0.21 6.35
C HIS A 39 -7.94 -1.21 6.03
N GLN A 40 -9.25 -1.41 5.90
CA GLN A 40 -9.81 -2.70 5.49
C GLN A 40 -9.45 -3.01 4.05
N GLY A 41 -9.55 -2.00 3.17
CA GLY A 41 -9.28 -2.16 1.75
C GLY A 41 -7.91 -2.77 1.46
N VAL A 42 -6.84 -2.31 2.12
CA VAL A 42 -5.49 -2.85 1.88
C VAL A 42 -5.30 -4.25 2.44
N PHE A 43 -5.85 -4.54 3.63
CA PHE A 43 -5.83 -5.90 4.18
C PHE A 43 -6.56 -6.89 3.25
N LEU A 44 -7.75 -6.51 2.80
CA LEU A 44 -8.57 -7.32 1.92
C LEU A 44 -7.98 -7.43 0.51
N CYS A 45 -7.26 -6.42 0.00
CA CYS A 45 -6.51 -6.53 -1.25
C CYS A 45 -5.37 -7.56 -1.13
N GLY A 46 -4.66 -7.59 0.00
CA GLY A 46 -3.67 -8.63 0.28
C GLY A 46 -4.30 -10.02 0.34
N MET A 47 -5.45 -10.14 1.02
CA MET A 47 -6.22 -11.39 1.08
C MET A 47 -6.72 -11.83 -0.31
N GLU A 48 -7.18 -10.91 -1.15
CA GLU A 48 -7.60 -11.17 -2.53
C GLU A 48 -6.42 -11.69 -3.36
N LEU A 49 -5.25 -11.05 -3.25
CA LEU A 49 -4.02 -11.48 -3.91
C LEU A 49 -3.61 -12.89 -3.46
N LEU A 50 -3.71 -13.20 -2.17
CA LEU A 50 -3.49 -14.54 -1.64
C LEU A 50 -4.49 -15.54 -2.22
N ALA A 51 -5.79 -15.23 -2.19
CA ALA A 51 -6.86 -16.09 -2.67
C ALA A 51 -6.66 -16.48 -4.15
N GLN A 52 -6.31 -15.52 -5.00
CA GLN A 52 -5.98 -15.75 -6.40
C GLN A 52 -4.75 -16.66 -6.56
N THR A 53 -3.71 -16.37 -5.77
CA THR A 53 -2.41 -17.06 -5.79
C THR A 53 -2.50 -18.54 -5.44
N VAL A 54 -3.40 -18.89 -4.51
CA VAL A 54 -3.60 -20.26 -4.03
C VAL A 54 -4.86 -20.93 -4.60
N GLN A 55 -5.55 -20.26 -5.52
CA GLN A 55 -6.80 -20.70 -6.15
C GLN A 55 -7.89 -21.05 -5.12
N ASP A 56 -7.93 -20.32 -4.00
CA ASP A 56 -8.92 -20.48 -2.93
C ASP A 56 -10.00 -19.41 -3.10
N SER A 57 -10.98 -19.71 -3.96
CA SER A 57 -12.09 -18.81 -4.28
C SER A 57 -13.24 -18.87 -3.26
N GLY A 58 -13.10 -19.64 -2.18
CA GLY A 58 -14.16 -19.83 -1.19
C GLY A 58 -14.04 -18.84 -0.05
N ARG A 59 -13.43 -19.30 1.06
CA ARG A 59 -13.47 -18.60 2.36
C ARG A 59 -12.98 -17.15 2.31
N TYR A 60 -11.87 -16.88 1.62
CA TYR A 60 -11.31 -15.52 1.57
C TYR A 60 -12.14 -14.57 0.71
N MET A 61 -12.63 -15.04 -0.44
CA MET A 61 -13.49 -14.22 -1.30
C MET A 61 -14.86 -13.98 -0.65
N GLU A 62 -15.42 -14.97 0.06
CA GLU A 62 -16.65 -14.81 0.85
C GLU A 62 -16.50 -13.74 1.94
N TYR A 63 -15.35 -13.72 2.63
CA TYR A 63 -15.08 -12.71 3.66
C TYR A 63 -14.91 -11.30 3.06
N ILE A 64 -14.24 -11.18 1.91
CA ILE A 64 -14.14 -9.93 1.13
C ILE A 64 -15.54 -9.47 0.69
N GLN A 65 -16.34 -10.36 0.12
CA GLN A 65 -17.70 -10.07 -0.32
C GLN A 65 -18.58 -9.63 0.85
N GLN A 66 -18.48 -10.29 2.00
CA GLN A 66 -19.19 -9.91 3.22
C GLN A 66 -18.84 -8.48 3.67
N TYR A 67 -17.56 -8.07 3.60
CA TYR A 67 -17.18 -6.68 3.91
C TYR A 67 -17.87 -5.69 2.97
N VAL A 68 -17.82 -5.93 1.66
CA VAL A 68 -18.38 -5.02 0.66
C VAL A 68 -19.90 -4.97 0.77
N ASP A 69 -20.57 -6.11 0.85
CA ASP A 69 -22.03 -6.20 0.89
C ASP A 69 -22.63 -5.68 2.22
N ASN A 70 -21.85 -5.62 3.29
CA ASN A 70 -22.25 -4.93 4.53
C ASN A 70 -22.31 -3.40 4.37
N LEU A 71 -21.65 -2.84 3.36
CA LEU A 71 -21.53 -1.39 3.16
C LEU A 71 -22.24 -0.92 1.89
N VAL A 72 -22.33 -1.77 0.87
CA VAL A 72 -22.87 -1.48 -0.46
C VAL A 72 -24.21 -2.18 -0.63
N ASP A 73 -25.28 -1.40 -0.81
CA ASP A 73 -26.63 -1.93 -1.05
C ASP A 73 -26.81 -2.50 -2.47
N ASP A 74 -27.97 -3.10 -2.73
CA ASP A 74 -28.31 -3.72 -4.02
C ASP A 74 -28.28 -2.75 -5.22
N TYR A 75 -28.30 -1.44 -4.97
CA TYR A 75 -28.22 -0.37 -5.98
C TYR A 75 -26.82 0.27 -6.03
N GLY A 76 -25.84 -0.34 -5.36
CA GLY A 76 -24.47 0.13 -5.28
C GLY A 76 -24.30 1.38 -4.42
N ASN A 77 -25.26 1.76 -3.57
CA ASN A 77 -25.13 2.91 -2.65
C ASN A 77 -24.39 2.51 -1.39
N PHE A 78 -23.55 3.42 -0.92
CA PHE A 78 -22.77 3.27 0.31
C PHE A 78 -22.32 4.64 0.80
N TYR A 79 -21.90 4.70 2.06
CA TYR A 79 -21.32 5.89 2.67
C TYR A 79 -19.79 5.83 2.63
N PHE A 80 -19.16 6.91 2.15
CA PHE A 80 -17.72 7.07 2.10
C PHE A 80 -17.35 8.56 2.22
N ALA A 81 -16.10 8.85 2.59
CA ALA A 81 -15.59 10.21 2.63
C ALA A 81 -15.41 10.73 1.20
N ARG A 82 -16.10 11.81 0.84
CA ARG A 82 -16.23 12.27 -0.57
C ARG A 82 -15.11 13.22 -0.99
N ASP A 83 -14.26 13.59 -0.05
CA ASP A 83 -13.19 14.55 -0.19
C ASP A 83 -11.80 13.91 -0.03
N GLU A 84 -11.70 12.58 0.03
CA GLU A 84 -10.46 11.88 0.35
C GLU A 84 -10.06 10.87 -0.74
N LEU A 85 -8.80 10.92 -1.19
CA LEU A 85 -8.24 9.86 -2.05
C LEU A 85 -8.30 8.49 -1.36
N ASP A 86 -8.15 8.46 -0.04
CA ASP A 86 -8.25 7.27 0.82
C ASP A 86 -9.53 6.47 0.61
N ALA A 87 -10.65 7.14 0.29
CA ALA A 87 -11.92 6.46 0.04
C ALA A 87 -11.89 5.63 -1.25
N MET A 88 -10.99 5.91 -2.18
CA MET A 88 -10.92 5.18 -3.45
C MET A 88 -10.23 3.81 -3.29
N GLN A 89 -9.34 3.66 -2.32
CA GLN A 89 -8.48 2.48 -2.20
C GLN A 89 -9.28 1.17 -2.02
N ALA A 90 -10.28 1.16 -1.13
CA ALA A 90 -11.11 -0.02 -0.91
C ALA A 90 -11.96 -0.38 -2.15
N GLY A 91 -12.11 0.54 -3.11
CA GLY A 91 -12.82 0.30 -4.37
C GLY A 91 -12.14 -0.73 -5.25
N GLN A 92 -10.86 -1.03 -4.99
CA GLN A 92 -10.12 -2.07 -5.69
C GLN A 92 -10.76 -3.47 -5.54
N LEU A 93 -11.49 -3.72 -4.44
CA LEU A 93 -12.18 -4.98 -4.17
C LEU A 93 -13.39 -5.21 -5.10
N LEU A 94 -13.97 -4.12 -5.62
CA LEU A 94 -15.20 -4.15 -6.41
C LEU A 94 -15.02 -4.85 -7.76
N PHE A 95 -13.82 -4.77 -8.34
CA PHE A 95 -13.58 -5.26 -9.70
C PHE A 95 -13.66 -6.78 -9.78
N ARG A 96 -13.00 -7.49 -8.86
CA ARG A 96 -13.02 -8.95 -8.84
C ARG A 96 -14.38 -9.49 -8.40
N LEU A 97 -15.03 -8.83 -7.44
CA LEU A 97 -16.40 -9.19 -7.06
C LEU A 97 -17.36 -9.02 -8.24
N HIS A 98 -17.26 -7.93 -9.00
CA HIS A 98 -18.06 -7.74 -10.21
C HIS A 98 -17.76 -8.80 -11.27
N GLU A 99 -16.49 -9.09 -11.53
CA GLU A 99 -16.06 -10.12 -12.50
C GLU A 99 -16.62 -11.51 -12.13
N GLN A 100 -16.57 -11.89 -10.86
CA GLN A 100 -16.97 -13.23 -10.41
C GLN A 100 -18.49 -13.41 -10.28
N THR A 101 -19.20 -12.38 -9.84
CA THR A 101 -20.64 -12.48 -9.55
C THR A 101 -21.52 -11.98 -10.70
N GLY A 102 -21.01 -11.07 -11.53
CA GLY A 102 -21.79 -10.32 -12.50
C GLY A 102 -22.78 -9.34 -11.89
N GLU A 103 -22.75 -9.10 -10.57
CA GLU A 103 -23.71 -8.22 -9.91
C GLU A 103 -23.43 -6.73 -10.21
N PRO A 104 -24.42 -5.99 -10.76
CA PRO A 104 -24.20 -4.61 -11.21
C PRO A 104 -23.94 -3.62 -10.06
N LYS A 105 -24.27 -3.97 -8.82
CA LYS A 105 -24.07 -3.12 -7.62
C LYS A 105 -22.60 -2.76 -7.42
N TYR A 106 -21.68 -3.68 -7.72
CA TYR A 106 -20.24 -3.47 -7.56
C TYR A 106 -19.71 -2.45 -8.57
N LYS A 107 -20.12 -2.55 -9.84
CA LYS A 107 -19.81 -1.52 -10.84
C LYS A 107 -20.41 -0.18 -10.45
N ALA A 108 -21.69 -0.15 -10.04
CA ALA A 108 -22.34 1.09 -9.64
C ALA A 108 -21.63 1.79 -8.46
N ALA A 109 -21.10 1.02 -7.50
CA ALA A 109 -20.26 1.54 -6.43
C ALA A 109 -18.91 2.05 -6.95
N ALA A 110 -18.27 1.32 -7.87
CA ALA A 110 -17.00 1.74 -8.47
C ALA A 110 -17.16 3.04 -9.28
N ASP A 111 -18.26 3.19 -10.03
CA ASP A 111 -18.58 4.42 -10.78
C ASP A 111 -18.67 5.64 -9.84
N LYS A 112 -19.23 5.48 -8.63
CA LYS A 112 -19.32 6.55 -7.62
C LYS A 112 -17.94 6.98 -7.12
N LEU A 113 -17.03 6.04 -6.89
CA LEU A 113 -15.64 6.35 -6.49
C LEU A 113 -14.85 6.99 -7.63
N ARG A 114 -14.98 6.45 -8.86
CA ARG A 114 -14.32 7.03 -10.04
C ARG A 114 -14.76 8.49 -10.26
N CYS A 115 -16.02 8.82 -10.00
CA CYS A 115 -16.52 10.19 -10.11
C CYS A 115 -15.89 11.17 -9.11
N LEU A 116 -15.24 10.72 -8.04
CA LEU A 116 -14.48 11.60 -7.15
C LEU A 116 -13.36 12.34 -7.90
N LEU A 117 -12.72 11.71 -8.88
CA LEU A 117 -11.65 12.34 -9.67
C LEU A 117 -12.11 13.61 -10.42
N LEU A 118 -13.42 13.76 -10.62
CA LEU A 118 -14.02 14.95 -11.23
C LEU A 118 -14.30 16.07 -10.21
N THR A 119 -14.38 15.75 -8.92
CA THR A 119 -14.81 16.68 -7.87
C THR A 119 -13.70 17.07 -6.90
N LEU A 120 -12.65 16.25 -6.80
CA LEU A 120 -11.52 16.54 -5.92
C LEU A 120 -10.79 17.82 -6.35
N ASN A 121 -10.45 18.64 -5.36
CA ASN A 121 -9.62 19.82 -5.54
C ASN A 121 -8.21 19.43 -6.02
N ARG A 122 -7.55 20.35 -6.71
CA ARG A 122 -6.25 20.13 -7.35
C ARG A 122 -5.29 21.29 -7.09
N THR A 123 -3.99 20.98 -7.11
CA THR A 123 -2.92 21.97 -7.17
C THR A 123 -2.97 22.74 -8.50
N SER A 124 -2.17 23.80 -8.63
CA SER A 124 -2.10 24.59 -9.86
C SER A 124 -1.64 23.78 -11.08
N GLU A 125 -0.84 22.74 -10.85
CA GLU A 125 -0.41 21.78 -11.90
C GLU A 125 -1.39 20.61 -12.08
N GLY A 126 -2.54 20.59 -11.40
CA GLY A 126 -3.56 19.54 -11.59
C GLY A 126 -3.35 18.26 -10.78
N GLY A 127 -2.43 18.27 -9.82
CA GLY A 127 -2.22 17.21 -8.84
C GLY A 127 -3.38 17.17 -7.83
N PHE A 128 -3.93 15.99 -7.54
CA PHE A 128 -5.03 15.87 -6.58
C PHE A 128 -4.58 16.28 -5.18
N TRP A 129 -5.40 17.09 -4.51
CA TRP A 129 -5.26 17.25 -3.06
C TRP A 129 -5.49 15.90 -2.38
N HIS A 130 -4.70 15.61 -1.35
CA HIS A 130 -4.85 14.36 -0.61
C HIS A 130 -6.24 14.28 0.03
N LYS A 131 -6.68 15.39 0.66
CA LYS A 131 -8.02 15.60 1.21
C LYS A 131 -8.42 17.08 1.15
N ASP A 132 -9.70 17.43 1.20
CA ASP A 132 -10.14 18.84 1.24
C ASP A 132 -9.57 19.60 2.44
N LYS A 133 -9.44 18.93 3.60
CA LYS A 133 -8.80 19.49 4.80
C LYS A 133 -7.27 19.67 4.68
N TYR A 134 -6.67 19.19 3.60
CA TYR A 134 -5.24 19.31 3.28
C TYR A 134 -5.08 20.07 1.96
N PRO A 135 -5.42 21.38 1.95
CA PRO A 135 -5.41 22.17 0.72
C PRO A 135 -4.00 22.22 0.14
N ASN A 136 -3.91 22.11 -1.18
CA ASN A 136 -2.69 22.20 -1.99
C ASN A 136 -1.63 21.12 -1.70
N GLN A 137 -2.02 20.03 -1.01
CA GLN A 137 -1.07 19.01 -0.58
C GLN A 137 -1.21 17.72 -1.38
N MET A 138 -0.09 17.23 -1.91
CA MET A 138 0.05 15.87 -2.45
C MET A 138 0.86 15.02 -1.45
N TRP A 139 0.35 13.83 -1.10
CA TRP A 139 1.02 12.88 -0.20
C TRP A 139 1.24 11.56 -0.93
N LEU A 140 2.42 10.94 -0.80
CA LEU A 140 2.82 9.71 -1.52
C LEU A 140 1.76 8.61 -1.46
N ASP A 141 1.13 8.47 -0.29
CA ASP A 141 0.04 7.54 0.01
C ASP A 141 -1.05 7.59 -1.06
N GLY A 142 -1.43 8.80 -1.49
CA GLY A 142 -2.49 9.04 -2.48
C GLY A 142 -2.27 8.35 -3.82
N LEU A 143 -1.01 8.06 -4.18
CA LEU A 143 -0.68 7.34 -5.43
C LEU A 143 -1.22 5.91 -5.40
N TYR A 144 -1.07 5.21 -4.27
CA TYR A 144 -1.66 3.88 -4.09
C TYR A 144 -3.19 3.98 -3.97
N MET A 145 -3.69 4.95 -3.21
CA MET A 145 -5.13 5.03 -2.89
C MET A 145 -5.99 5.20 -4.15
N ALA A 146 -5.65 6.16 -5.01
CA ALA A 146 -6.44 6.47 -6.19
C ALA A 146 -5.83 5.93 -7.49
N GLY A 147 -4.50 5.81 -7.58
CA GLY A 147 -3.83 5.41 -8.81
C GLY A 147 -4.16 3.98 -9.22
N VAL A 148 -3.99 3.02 -8.31
CA VAL A 148 -4.24 1.60 -8.60
C VAL A 148 -5.72 1.37 -8.88
N PHE A 149 -6.60 1.99 -8.10
CA PHE A 149 -8.05 1.95 -8.35
C PHE A 149 -8.38 2.44 -9.77
N SER A 150 -7.80 3.58 -10.18
CA SER A 150 -8.08 4.18 -11.49
C SER A 150 -7.61 3.33 -12.65
N LEU A 151 -6.44 2.67 -12.54
CA LEU A 151 -5.97 1.72 -13.55
C LEU A 151 -6.83 0.46 -13.61
N LYS A 152 -7.24 -0.10 -12.46
CA LYS A 152 -8.19 -1.22 -12.42
C LYS A 152 -9.52 -0.84 -13.08
N TYR A 153 -10.04 0.35 -12.81
CA TYR A 153 -11.25 0.87 -13.46
C TYR A 153 -11.09 1.01 -14.97
N ALA A 154 -9.98 1.59 -15.42
CA ALA A 154 -9.67 1.75 -16.85
C ALA A 154 -9.69 0.41 -17.58
N ASN A 155 -9.07 -0.62 -16.98
CA ASN A 155 -8.99 -1.96 -17.56
C ASN A 155 -10.32 -2.71 -17.52
N ALA A 156 -11.08 -2.60 -16.43
CA ALA A 156 -12.36 -3.29 -16.28
C ALA A 156 -13.46 -2.70 -17.19
N TYR A 157 -13.46 -1.37 -17.41
CA TYR A 157 -14.58 -0.67 -18.05
C TYR A 157 -14.20 0.16 -19.28
N GLY A 158 -12.94 0.10 -19.73
CA GLY A 158 -12.49 0.70 -21.00
C GLY A 158 -12.24 2.21 -20.96
N GLU A 159 -12.10 2.81 -19.78
CA GLU A 159 -11.84 4.26 -19.65
C GLU A 159 -10.33 4.57 -19.70
N ILE A 160 -9.71 4.35 -20.85
CA ILE A 160 -8.25 4.42 -21.04
C ILE A 160 -7.62 5.77 -20.67
N GLY A 161 -8.39 6.87 -20.70
CA GLY A 161 -7.91 8.21 -20.32
C GLY A 161 -7.45 8.31 -18.86
N LEU A 162 -7.92 7.41 -17.98
CA LEU A 162 -7.45 7.33 -16.60
C LEU A 162 -5.97 6.94 -16.51
N ARG A 163 -5.41 6.23 -17.50
CA ARG A 163 -3.99 5.85 -17.51
C ARG A 163 -3.08 7.06 -17.54
N GLU A 164 -3.36 8.01 -18.42
CA GLU A 164 -2.60 9.25 -18.52
C GLU A 164 -2.71 10.09 -17.24
N ILE A 165 -3.92 10.15 -16.64
CA ILE A 165 -4.13 10.84 -15.37
C ILE A 165 -3.23 10.24 -14.29
N VAL A 166 -3.21 8.90 -14.14
CA VAL A 166 -2.39 8.23 -13.12
C VAL A 166 -0.90 8.48 -13.33
N LEU A 167 -0.40 8.32 -14.56
CA LEU A 167 0.99 8.58 -14.90
C LEU A 167 1.38 10.05 -14.67
N TYR A 168 0.47 10.97 -14.90
CA TYR A 168 0.69 12.38 -14.64
C TYR A 168 0.73 12.70 -13.13
N GLN A 169 -0.14 12.08 -12.33
CA GLN A 169 -0.08 12.22 -10.87
C GLN A 169 1.26 11.70 -10.32
N GLU A 170 1.71 10.53 -10.78
CA GLU A 170 3.03 9.98 -10.42
C GLU A 170 4.15 10.98 -10.75
N ARG A 171 4.18 11.50 -11.99
CA ARG A 171 5.20 12.46 -12.43
C ARG A 171 5.25 13.71 -11.57
N LEU A 172 4.10 14.27 -11.18
CA LEU A 172 4.04 15.44 -10.30
C LEU A 172 4.61 15.14 -8.92
N MET A 173 4.22 14.01 -8.33
CA MET A 173 4.72 13.60 -7.01
C MET A 173 6.23 13.39 -7.05
N ARG A 174 6.74 12.67 -8.05
CA ARG A 174 8.17 12.47 -8.22
C ARG A 174 8.92 13.78 -8.46
N LYS A 175 8.42 14.65 -9.34
CA LYS A 175 9.02 15.96 -9.65
C LYS A 175 9.25 16.80 -8.38
N HIS A 176 8.26 16.83 -7.48
CA HIS A 176 8.31 17.70 -6.31
C HIS A 176 8.91 17.04 -5.08
N MET A 177 8.73 15.73 -4.93
CA MET A 177 8.97 15.04 -3.65
C MET A 177 10.23 14.18 -3.67
N LYS A 178 10.83 13.89 -4.82
CA LYS A 178 12.09 13.13 -4.90
C LYS A 178 13.26 14.01 -4.49
N ASP A 179 14.04 13.53 -3.54
CA ASP A 179 15.34 14.09 -3.20
C ASP A 179 16.42 13.42 -4.05
N GLU A 180 17.07 14.19 -4.94
CA GLU A 180 18.08 13.66 -5.86
C GLU A 180 19.37 13.20 -5.14
N ALA A 181 19.63 13.70 -3.93
CA ALA A 181 20.83 13.33 -3.17
C ALA A 181 20.71 11.90 -2.60
N THR A 182 19.58 11.58 -1.97
CA THR A 182 19.34 10.26 -1.36
C THR A 182 18.67 9.28 -2.32
N GLY A 183 17.88 9.78 -3.27
CA GLY A 183 16.96 9.02 -4.12
C GLY A 183 15.63 8.66 -3.44
N LEU A 184 15.43 9.07 -2.18
CA LEU A 184 14.17 8.86 -1.44
C LEU A 184 13.13 9.93 -1.83
N LEU A 185 11.86 9.66 -1.50
CA LEU A 185 10.78 10.62 -1.69
C LEU A 185 10.27 11.11 -0.34
N TYR A 186 10.17 12.43 -0.16
CA TYR A 186 9.52 13.05 0.99
C TYR A 186 8.05 12.61 1.08
N HIS A 187 7.50 12.50 2.29
CA HIS A 187 6.12 12.01 2.49
C HIS A 187 5.07 12.90 1.80
N ALA A 188 5.20 14.22 1.92
CA ALA A 188 4.23 15.17 1.38
C ALA A 188 4.88 16.41 0.75
N TRP A 189 4.15 17.04 -0.16
CA TRP A 189 4.45 18.35 -0.74
C TRP A 189 3.22 19.25 -0.63
N ASP A 190 3.42 20.46 -0.10
CA ASP A 190 2.44 21.54 -0.04
C ASP A 190 2.84 22.64 -1.04
N GLU A 191 2.09 22.77 -2.14
CA GLU A 191 2.33 23.80 -3.16
C GLU A 191 2.23 25.22 -2.57
N SER A 192 1.36 25.42 -1.58
CA SER A 192 1.14 26.71 -0.93
C SER A 192 2.20 27.05 0.13
N ARG A 193 2.93 26.04 0.60
CA ARG A 193 3.97 26.13 1.65
C ARG A 193 3.46 26.76 2.95
N GLN A 194 2.19 26.54 3.27
CA GLN A 194 1.54 27.10 4.45
C GLN A 194 1.57 26.14 5.64
N MET A 195 1.73 24.83 5.39
CA MET A 195 1.81 23.87 6.48
C MET A 195 3.09 24.07 7.30
N PRO A 196 3.04 23.89 8.64
CA PRO A 196 4.23 24.08 9.50
C PRO A 196 5.40 23.16 9.16
N TRP A 197 5.14 21.98 8.60
CA TRP A 197 6.16 21.04 8.15
C TRP A 197 6.72 21.36 6.76
N ALA A 198 6.09 22.25 5.99
CA ALA A 198 6.48 22.51 4.62
C ALA A 198 7.77 23.33 4.57
N ASN A 199 8.77 22.79 3.89
CA ASN A 199 9.99 23.53 3.60
C ASN A 199 9.67 24.83 2.84
N PRO A 200 10.20 26.00 3.24
CA PRO A 200 9.83 27.28 2.63
C PRO A 200 10.26 27.41 1.16
N ASP A 201 11.28 26.67 0.72
CA ASP A 201 11.83 26.73 -0.63
C ASP A 201 11.22 25.67 -1.56
N THR A 202 10.97 24.45 -1.04
CA THR A 202 10.50 23.32 -1.85
C THR A 202 9.03 22.97 -1.63
N GLY A 203 8.48 23.28 -0.46
CA GLY A 203 7.15 22.85 -0.02
C GLY A 203 7.09 21.42 0.55
N CYS A 204 8.21 20.69 0.57
CA CYS A 204 8.23 19.31 1.03
C CYS A 204 8.23 19.16 2.55
N SER A 205 7.63 18.09 3.05
CA SER A 205 7.83 17.60 4.42
C SER A 205 9.29 17.24 4.67
N PRO A 206 9.80 17.33 5.91
CA PRO A 206 11.23 17.24 6.15
C PRO A 206 11.80 15.81 6.15
N GLU A 207 10.95 14.77 6.24
CA GLU A 207 11.40 13.39 6.49
C GLU A 207 10.98 12.38 5.41
N PHE A 208 11.77 11.31 5.33
CA PHE A 208 11.53 10.14 4.49
C PHE A 208 10.84 9.04 5.30
N TRP A 209 9.52 9.11 5.39
CA TRP A 209 8.73 8.16 6.16
C TRP A 209 8.53 6.82 5.43
N SER A 210 8.88 5.71 6.11
CA SER A 210 8.93 4.36 5.55
C SER A 210 7.67 3.96 4.78
N ARG A 211 6.49 4.04 5.40
CA ARG A 211 5.25 3.55 4.80
C ARG A 211 4.79 4.39 3.62
N ALA A 212 4.94 5.72 3.65
CA ALA A 212 4.63 6.58 2.51
C ALA A 212 5.48 6.21 1.29
N ILE A 213 6.79 6.01 1.49
CA ILE A 213 7.71 5.55 0.45
C ILE A 213 7.33 4.13 -0.02
N GLY A 214 6.89 3.28 0.92
CA GLY A 214 6.39 1.93 0.62
C GLY A 214 5.17 1.94 -0.30
N TRP A 215 4.21 2.84 -0.08
CA TRP A 215 3.04 2.99 -0.95
C TRP A 215 3.41 3.41 -2.36
N TYR A 216 4.42 4.28 -2.51
CA TYR A 216 4.94 4.65 -3.83
C TYR A 216 5.52 3.42 -4.56
N GLY A 217 6.38 2.63 -3.89
CA GLY A 217 6.93 1.39 -4.47
C GLY A 217 5.86 0.35 -4.85
N LEU A 218 4.87 0.15 -3.98
CA LEU A 218 3.71 -0.71 -4.25
C LEU A 218 2.94 -0.23 -5.47
N ALA A 219 2.63 1.07 -5.54
CA ALA A 219 1.89 1.66 -6.65
C ALA A 219 2.64 1.52 -7.98
N LEU A 220 3.94 1.85 -8.03
CA LEU A 220 4.76 1.66 -9.24
C LEU A 220 4.73 0.22 -9.73
N SER A 221 4.88 -0.74 -8.80
CA SER A 221 4.87 -2.17 -9.12
C SER A 221 3.52 -2.61 -9.69
N GLN A 222 2.41 -2.18 -9.08
CA GLN A 222 1.07 -2.53 -9.56
C GLN A 222 0.67 -1.77 -10.83
N PHE A 223 1.19 -0.57 -11.07
CA PHE A 223 1.01 0.11 -12.34
C PHE A 223 1.64 -0.68 -13.48
N LEU A 224 2.82 -1.25 -13.26
CA LEU A 224 3.46 -2.15 -14.22
C LEU A 224 2.74 -3.50 -14.39
N ASP A 225 1.95 -3.96 -13.44
CA ASP A 225 1.06 -5.12 -13.66
C ASP A 225 -0.20 -4.73 -14.47
N LEU A 226 -0.69 -3.50 -14.30
CA LEU A 226 -1.98 -3.07 -14.85
C LEU A 226 -1.88 -2.38 -16.22
N LEU A 227 -0.76 -1.75 -16.56
CA LEU A 227 -0.58 -1.12 -17.87
C LEU A 227 -0.32 -2.18 -18.95
N PRO A 228 -0.93 -2.08 -20.14
CA PRO A 228 -0.61 -2.95 -21.28
C PRO A 228 0.89 -2.93 -21.60
N GLU A 229 1.48 -4.05 -22.02
CA GLU A 229 2.93 -4.17 -22.27
C GLU A 229 3.49 -3.11 -23.24
N ASP A 230 2.68 -2.65 -24.19
CA ASP A 230 3.02 -1.65 -25.20
C ASP A 230 2.67 -0.20 -24.79
N ASP A 231 2.17 0.02 -23.58
CA ASP A 231 1.84 1.35 -23.09
C ASP A 231 3.13 2.18 -22.90
N PRO A 232 3.25 3.36 -23.55
CA PRO A 232 4.46 4.16 -23.52
C PRO A 232 4.80 4.68 -22.11
N GLY A 233 3.82 4.77 -21.22
CA GLY A 233 4.04 5.15 -19.83
C GLY A 233 4.91 4.16 -19.05
N ARG A 234 5.03 2.91 -19.51
CA ARG A 234 5.80 1.87 -18.83
C ARG A 234 7.28 2.14 -18.80
N GLU A 235 7.85 2.74 -19.85
CA GLU A 235 9.31 2.97 -19.93
C GLU A 235 9.79 3.85 -18.77
N GLU A 236 9.05 4.93 -18.48
CA GLU A 236 9.34 5.83 -17.38
C GLU A 236 9.23 5.11 -16.03
N LEU A 237 8.14 4.37 -15.79
CA LEU A 237 7.95 3.63 -14.55
C LEU A 237 9.01 2.53 -14.33
N VAL A 238 9.43 1.84 -15.40
CA VAL A 238 10.50 0.83 -15.35
C VAL A 238 11.81 1.46 -14.90
N LYS A 239 12.17 2.62 -15.46
CA LYS A 239 13.39 3.34 -15.09
C LYS A 239 13.33 3.78 -13.63
N GLU A 240 12.21 4.34 -13.20
CA GLU A 240 12.03 4.80 -11.83
C GLU A 240 12.06 3.64 -10.83
N LEU A 241 11.36 2.53 -11.11
CA LEU A 241 11.37 1.35 -10.24
C LEU A 241 12.77 0.74 -10.12
N ARG A 242 13.54 0.66 -11.21
CA ARG A 242 14.93 0.17 -11.17
C ARG A 242 15.81 1.04 -10.27
N GLY A 243 15.69 2.37 -10.36
CA GLY A 243 16.40 3.29 -9.48
C GLY A 243 15.95 3.17 -8.03
N PHE A 244 14.64 3.07 -7.81
CA PHE A 244 14.04 2.96 -6.50
C PHE A 244 14.48 1.70 -5.73
N VAL A 245 14.60 0.56 -6.42
CA VAL A 245 15.15 -0.68 -5.83
C VAL A 245 16.54 -0.46 -5.22
N GLN A 246 17.41 0.27 -5.91
CA GLN A 246 18.76 0.56 -5.42
C GLN A 246 18.74 1.43 -4.16
N VAL A 247 17.77 2.35 -4.07
CA VAL A 247 17.55 3.16 -2.87
C VAL A 247 17.07 2.30 -1.70
N LEU A 248 16.13 1.36 -1.93
CA LEU A 248 15.66 0.45 -0.89
C LEU A 248 16.82 -0.41 -0.34
N ILE A 249 17.64 -0.99 -1.21
CA ILE A 249 18.80 -1.80 -0.81
C ILE A 249 19.79 -0.97 0.03
N ARG A 250 20.07 0.27 -0.37
CA ARG A 250 21.01 1.17 0.30
C ARG A 250 20.64 1.45 1.76
N TYR A 251 19.35 1.61 2.05
CA TYR A 251 18.86 1.99 3.38
C TYR A 251 18.34 0.80 4.21
N GLN A 252 18.55 -0.43 3.75
CA GLN A 252 18.22 -1.62 4.52
C GLN A 252 19.14 -1.74 5.74
N ASP A 253 18.57 -1.99 6.92
CA ASP A 253 19.34 -2.23 8.12
C ASP A 253 20.17 -3.52 8.01
N GLY A 254 21.46 -3.41 8.34
CA GLY A 254 22.42 -4.51 8.24
C GLY A 254 22.15 -5.65 9.22
N ALA A 255 21.60 -5.34 10.40
CA ALA A 255 21.42 -6.33 11.46
C ALA A 255 20.09 -7.09 11.34
N SER A 256 18.99 -6.38 11.11
CA SER A 256 17.64 -6.95 11.06
C SER A 256 17.16 -7.30 9.66
N GLY A 257 17.74 -6.71 8.61
CA GLY A 257 17.19 -6.75 7.26
C GLY A 257 15.94 -5.88 7.05
N LEU A 258 15.48 -5.16 8.08
CA LEU A 258 14.29 -4.30 8.02
C LEU A 258 14.67 -2.84 7.66
N TRP A 259 13.67 -1.97 7.63
CA TRP A 259 13.84 -0.54 7.41
C TRP A 259 13.27 0.28 8.57
N TYR A 260 13.90 1.42 8.83
CA TYR A 260 13.50 2.34 9.88
C TYR A 260 12.28 3.18 9.49
N GLN A 261 11.48 3.57 10.50
CA GLN A 261 10.36 4.50 10.39
C GLN A 261 10.75 5.77 9.64
N VAL A 262 11.89 6.38 9.98
CA VAL A 262 12.53 7.41 9.16
C VAL A 262 13.74 6.79 8.45
N VAL A 263 13.61 6.57 7.14
CA VAL A 263 14.42 5.61 6.39
C VAL A 263 15.92 5.90 6.44
N ASN A 264 16.32 7.17 6.34
CA ASN A 264 17.73 7.57 6.25
C ASN A 264 18.39 7.91 7.60
N LYS A 265 17.70 7.68 8.73
CA LYS A 265 18.15 8.09 10.08
C LYS A 265 18.26 6.89 11.03
N GLY A 266 18.71 5.74 10.54
CA GLY A 266 18.80 4.51 11.33
C GLY A 266 19.80 4.55 12.50
N ASP A 267 20.71 5.53 12.49
CA ASP A 267 21.69 5.78 13.55
C ASP A 267 21.13 6.59 14.73
N GLN A 268 19.94 7.19 14.58
CA GLN A 268 19.27 7.93 15.64
C GLN A 268 18.65 6.97 16.66
N LYS A 269 18.95 7.19 17.94
CA LYS A 269 18.57 6.28 19.04
C LYS A 269 17.08 6.16 19.29
N ASP A 270 16.31 7.17 18.90
CA ASP A 270 14.85 7.24 19.05
C ASP A 270 14.08 6.74 17.83
N ASN A 271 14.78 6.50 16.72
CA ASN A 271 14.21 5.85 15.55
C ASN A 271 14.03 4.34 15.80
N TRP A 272 13.25 3.68 14.95
CA TRP A 272 12.90 2.28 15.14
C TRP A 272 12.54 1.60 13.83
N LEU A 273 12.74 0.27 13.76
CA LEU A 273 12.41 -0.55 12.60
C LEU A 273 10.89 -0.71 12.50
N GLU A 274 10.32 -0.38 11.35
CA GLU A 274 8.88 -0.32 11.16
C GLU A 274 8.39 -1.39 10.18
N ALA A 275 7.44 -2.20 10.63
CA ALA A 275 7.06 -3.43 9.95
C ALA A 275 6.30 -3.20 8.64
N SER A 276 5.38 -2.23 8.58
CA SER A 276 4.53 -2.06 7.38
C SER A 276 5.29 -1.52 6.17
N GLY A 277 6.14 -0.51 6.36
CA GLY A 277 7.05 0.00 5.33
C GLY A 277 8.02 -1.08 4.88
N SER A 278 8.58 -1.85 5.82
CA SER A 278 9.44 -2.99 5.49
C SER A 278 8.72 -4.05 4.65
N CYS A 279 7.45 -4.37 4.94
CA CYS A 279 6.64 -5.26 4.11
C CYS A 279 6.47 -4.72 2.69
N LEU A 280 6.17 -3.42 2.54
CA LEU A 280 6.00 -2.78 1.23
C LEU A 280 7.31 -2.74 0.43
N PHE A 281 8.45 -2.59 1.09
CA PHE A 281 9.76 -2.67 0.46
C PHE A 281 10.08 -4.09 0.01
N VAL A 282 9.83 -5.10 0.84
CA VAL A 282 9.98 -6.52 0.46
C VAL A 282 9.09 -6.86 -0.75
N TYR A 283 7.83 -6.43 -0.75
CA TYR A 283 6.94 -6.56 -1.90
C TYR A 283 7.55 -5.95 -3.17
N THR A 284 8.00 -4.69 -3.07
CA THR A 284 8.55 -3.95 -4.21
C THR A 284 9.82 -4.59 -4.77
N LEU A 285 10.73 -5.03 -3.89
CA LEU A 285 11.95 -5.74 -4.28
C LEU A 285 11.61 -7.06 -5.00
N ALA A 286 10.67 -7.84 -4.45
CA ALA A 286 10.24 -9.10 -5.06
C ALA A 286 9.61 -8.89 -6.45
N LYS A 287 8.72 -7.89 -6.59
CA LYS A 287 8.12 -7.52 -7.87
C LYS A 287 9.16 -7.08 -8.89
N ALA A 288 10.12 -6.24 -8.50
CA ALA A 288 11.17 -5.79 -9.40
C ALA A 288 12.05 -6.93 -9.93
N VAL A 289 12.32 -7.96 -9.11
CA VAL A 289 13.01 -9.18 -9.57
C VAL A 289 12.13 -9.94 -10.57
N GLN A 290 10.85 -10.14 -10.29
CA GLN A 290 9.91 -10.84 -11.20
C GLN A 290 9.79 -10.13 -12.56
N PHE A 291 9.84 -8.79 -12.56
CA PHE A 291 9.85 -8.00 -13.80
C PHE A 291 11.20 -8.03 -14.55
N GLY A 292 12.22 -8.70 -14.02
CA GLY A 292 13.57 -8.68 -14.60
C GLY A 292 14.26 -7.31 -14.51
N LEU A 293 13.81 -6.45 -13.59
CA LEU A 293 14.34 -5.09 -13.41
C LEU A 293 15.47 -5.03 -12.39
N ALA A 294 15.61 -6.06 -11.56
CA ALA A 294 16.62 -6.15 -10.51
C ALA A 294 17.27 -7.55 -10.46
N GLY A 295 18.55 -7.59 -10.08
CA GLY A 295 19.37 -8.81 -10.04
C GLY A 295 19.50 -9.43 -8.65
N GLU A 296 20.61 -10.14 -8.44
CA GLU A 296 20.89 -10.93 -7.23
C GLU A 296 20.87 -10.11 -5.93
N GLU A 297 21.38 -8.87 -5.94
CA GLU A 297 21.37 -8.00 -4.76
C GLU A 297 19.94 -7.72 -4.25
N ALA A 298 18.98 -7.55 -5.16
CA ALA A 298 17.58 -7.36 -4.78
C ALA A 298 16.94 -8.64 -4.24
N VAL A 299 17.33 -9.81 -4.76
CA VAL A 299 16.91 -11.11 -4.21
C VAL A 299 17.41 -11.27 -2.78
N ILE A 300 18.69 -10.96 -2.52
CA ILE A 300 19.29 -11.02 -1.19
C ILE A 300 18.58 -10.05 -0.25
N ALA A 301 18.37 -8.81 -0.67
CA ALA A 301 17.68 -7.80 0.14
C ALA A 301 16.23 -8.20 0.45
N ALA A 302 15.49 -8.71 -0.54
CA ALA A 302 14.11 -9.17 -0.35
C ALA A 302 14.03 -10.35 0.63
N ARG A 303 14.94 -11.34 0.50
CA ARG A 303 15.01 -12.49 1.41
C ARG A 303 15.35 -12.06 2.84
N ARG A 304 16.36 -11.21 3.03
CA ARG A 304 16.73 -10.68 4.36
C ARG A 304 15.60 -9.89 5.01
N GLY A 305 14.91 -9.05 4.23
CA GLY A 305 13.76 -8.31 4.73
C GLY A 305 12.59 -9.22 5.12
N PHE A 306 12.32 -10.25 4.31
CA PHE A 306 11.30 -11.23 4.63
C PHE A 306 11.65 -12.04 5.89
N GLU A 307 12.89 -12.51 6.01
CA GLU A 307 13.40 -13.21 7.20
C GLU A 307 13.22 -12.35 8.45
N GLY A 308 13.71 -11.11 8.43
CA GLY A 308 13.55 -10.15 9.54
C GLY A 308 12.09 -9.91 9.92
N LEU A 309 11.18 -9.81 8.94
CA LEU A 309 9.75 -9.66 9.20
C LEU A 309 9.17 -10.88 9.91
N THR A 310 9.54 -12.09 9.47
CA THR A 310 9.04 -13.32 10.10
C THR A 310 9.67 -13.60 11.46
N GLU A 311 10.85 -13.06 11.76
CA GLU A 311 11.52 -13.17 13.07
C GLU A 311 10.83 -12.37 14.17
N ILE A 312 10.31 -11.19 13.83
CA ILE A 312 9.61 -10.34 14.82
C ILE A 312 8.17 -10.77 15.08
N VAL A 313 7.63 -11.72 14.31
CA VAL A 313 6.26 -12.20 14.51
C VAL A 313 6.10 -12.85 15.88
N GLU A 314 5.10 -12.40 16.62
CA GLU A 314 4.68 -12.97 17.88
C GLU A 314 3.43 -13.85 17.71
N TRP A 315 3.07 -14.58 18.77
CA TRP A 315 1.89 -15.44 18.82
C TRP A 315 1.08 -15.16 20.08
N ASP A 316 -0.24 -15.09 19.95
CA ASP A 316 -1.11 -15.01 21.12
C ASP A 316 -1.39 -16.39 21.75
N GLU A 317 -2.15 -16.40 22.85
CA GLU A 317 -2.50 -17.63 23.58
C GLU A 317 -3.34 -18.62 22.75
N GLN A 318 -4.06 -18.12 21.74
CA GLN A 318 -4.84 -18.94 20.80
C GLN A 318 -4.00 -19.39 19.60
N GLY A 319 -2.72 -19.04 19.56
CA GLY A 319 -1.81 -19.34 18.45
C GLY A 319 -2.10 -18.53 17.19
N ARG A 320 -2.75 -17.36 17.31
CA ARG A 320 -2.92 -16.40 16.22
C ARG A 320 -1.64 -15.57 16.08
N LEU A 321 -1.33 -15.23 14.84
CA LEU A 321 -0.19 -14.39 14.46
C LEU A 321 -0.43 -12.96 14.95
N LEU A 322 0.59 -12.37 15.57
CA LEU A 322 0.66 -10.97 15.93
C LEU A 322 1.89 -10.35 15.26
N LEU A 323 1.68 -9.52 14.23
CA LEU A 323 2.76 -8.73 13.63
C LEU A 323 2.92 -7.43 14.44
N PRO A 324 4.04 -7.23 15.16
CA PRO A 324 4.27 -6.02 15.95
C PRO A 324 4.87 -4.89 15.11
N ASP A 325 5.18 -3.78 15.78
CA ASP A 325 5.92 -2.65 15.21
C ASP A 325 5.30 -2.06 13.93
N ILE A 326 3.97 -2.05 13.85
CA ILE A 326 3.24 -1.35 12.80
C ILE A 326 2.94 0.07 13.29
N CYS A 327 3.37 1.07 12.52
CA CYS A 327 2.99 2.47 12.78
C CYS A 327 1.47 2.65 12.58
N ILE A 328 0.76 3.32 13.48
CA ILE A 328 -0.66 3.66 13.23
C ILE A 328 -0.84 4.67 12.09
N GLY A 329 -2.07 4.92 11.64
CA GLY A 329 -2.39 6.02 10.71
C GLY A 329 -1.70 7.32 11.11
N THR A 330 -0.97 7.93 10.17
CA THR A 330 -0.01 9.02 10.45
C THR A 330 -0.08 10.07 9.34
N SER A 331 -0.13 11.34 9.76
CA SER A 331 -0.16 12.49 8.87
C SER A 331 1.26 12.99 8.54
N ALA A 332 1.38 13.81 7.50
CA ALA A 332 2.61 14.57 7.26
C ALA A 332 2.99 15.44 8.46
N GLY A 333 4.27 15.41 8.84
CA GLY A 333 4.82 16.14 9.98
C GLY A 333 6.34 16.12 10.00
N ASP A 334 6.91 16.50 11.14
CA ASP A 334 8.36 16.52 11.39
C ASP A 334 8.88 15.17 11.93
N TYR A 335 10.18 15.10 12.20
CA TYR A 335 10.84 13.91 12.74
C TYR A 335 10.18 13.40 14.03
N GLU A 336 9.94 14.28 15.01
CA GLU A 336 9.34 13.92 16.29
C GLU A 336 7.95 13.32 16.08
N ASN A 337 7.14 13.92 15.20
CA ASN A 337 5.83 13.38 14.82
C ASN A 337 5.94 11.94 14.30
N TYR A 338 6.97 11.56 13.53
CA TYR A 338 7.11 10.19 13.01
C TYR A 338 7.66 9.20 14.04
N VAL A 339 8.72 9.55 14.77
CA VAL A 339 9.38 8.57 15.66
C VAL A 339 8.57 8.29 16.92
N THR A 340 7.72 9.23 17.35
CA THR A 340 6.83 9.05 18.50
C THR A 340 5.49 8.39 18.16
N ARG A 341 5.24 8.02 16.90
CA ARG A 341 3.99 7.35 16.52
C ARG A 341 3.81 6.05 17.29
N PRO A 342 2.60 5.78 17.82
CA PRO A 342 2.30 4.50 18.43
C PRO A 342 2.59 3.32 17.51
N LYS A 343 3.26 2.32 18.09
CA LYS A 343 3.50 1.01 17.50
C LYS A 343 2.41 0.08 17.97
N VAL A 344 1.72 -0.58 17.04
CA VAL A 344 0.62 -1.48 17.37
C VAL A 344 0.80 -2.82 16.69
N LYS A 345 0.11 -3.83 17.21
CA LYS A 345 0.09 -5.19 16.66
C LYS A 345 -1.11 -5.33 15.74
N ASN A 346 -0.92 -6.04 14.63
CA ASN A 346 -1.99 -6.41 13.69
C ASN A 346 -2.85 -5.25 13.16
N ASP A 347 -2.28 -4.06 13.06
CA ASP A 347 -2.94 -2.98 12.33
C ASP A 347 -3.04 -3.33 10.83
N LEU A 348 -4.21 -3.05 10.24
CA LEU A 348 -4.58 -3.60 8.93
C LEU A 348 -3.67 -3.15 7.79
N HIS A 349 -3.01 -1.98 7.90
CA HIS A 349 -2.02 -1.54 6.91
C HIS A 349 -0.85 -2.52 6.83
N GLY A 350 -0.28 -2.84 7.99
CA GLY A 350 0.88 -3.71 8.10
C GLY A 350 0.54 -5.15 7.76
N VAL A 351 -0.61 -5.66 8.23
CA VAL A 351 -1.00 -7.04 7.91
C VAL A 351 -1.33 -7.21 6.43
N GLY A 352 -2.03 -6.25 5.81
CA GLY A 352 -2.26 -6.26 4.36
C GLY A 352 -0.96 -6.24 3.56
N ALA A 353 -0.03 -5.36 3.93
CA ALA A 353 1.30 -5.31 3.32
C ALA A 353 2.09 -6.61 3.54
N PHE A 354 2.03 -7.21 4.72
CA PHE A 354 2.69 -8.47 5.03
C PHE A 354 2.16 -9.63 4.17
N VAL A 355 0.83 -9.74 4.01
CA VAL A 355 0.21 -10.75 3.15
C VAL A 355 0.67 -10.56 1.69
N MET A 356 0.68 -9.34 1.18
CA MET A 356 1.18 -9.05 -0.17
C MET A 356 2.66 -9.42 -0.33
N ALA A 357 3.51 -9.03 0.63
CA ALA A 357 4.93 -9.37 0.62
C ALA A 357 5.16 -10.89 0.62
N CYS A 358 4.42 -11.62 1.45
CA CYS A 358 4.45 -13.08 1.49
C CYS A 358 4.11 -13.71 0.14
N VAL A 359 3.07 -13.22 -0.54
CA VAL A 359 2.67 -13.75 -1.85
C VAL A 359 3.78 -13.57 -2.88
N GLU A 360 4.37 -12.38 -2.97
CA GLU A 360 5.43 -12.12 -3.96
C GLU A 360 6.73 -12.88 -3.65
N MET A 361 7.07 -13.03 -2.37
CA MET A 361 8.23 -13.78 -1.91
C MET A 361 8.17 -15.28 -2.24
N ARG A 362 7.00 -15.84 -2.54
CA ARG A 362 6.86 -17.24 -3.00
C ARG A 362 7.80 -17.55 -4.16
N SER A 363 7.89 -16.63 -5.14
CA SER A 363 8.73 -16.79 -6.34
C SER A 363 10.22 -16.77 -6.02
N LEU A 364 10.60 -16.16 -4.90
CA LEU A 364 11.99 -15.98 -4.50
C LEU A 364 12.45 -17.00 -3.47
N MET A 365 11.56 -17.74 -2.81
CA MET A 365 11.92 -18.71 -1.76
C MET A 365 11.76 -20.18 -2.17
N THR A 366 11.34 -20.44 -3.40
CA THR A 366 11.38 -21.78 -3.99
C THR A 366 12.79 -22.04 -4.52
N THR A 367 13.58 -22.81 -3.76
CA THR A 367 14.86 -23.38 -4.21
C THR A 367 14.82 -24.87 -3.98
#